data_AF-A0A935VTE5-F1
#
_entry.id   AF-A0A935VTE5-F1
#
_cell.length_a   1.000
_cell.length_b   1.000
_cell.length_c   1.000
_cell.angle_alpha   90.00
_cell.angle_beta   90.00
_cell.angle_gamma   90.00
#
_symmetry.space_group_name_H-M   'P 1'
#
loop_
_entity.id
_entity.type
_entity.pdbx_description
1 polymer ?
#
loop_
_entity_poly.entity_id
_entity_poly.type
_entity_poly.pdbx_seq_one_letter_code
_entity_poly.pdbx_strand_id
1 'polypeptide(L)'
;MSKTFFNWFIFIVLSFVWGSSFSLMKIGLEHLSPYQVAALRIVFSGLILLPITIGSIRKIPKNKIGIIFLSGVLGSLLPAFLFCIAEEGIDSALAGTLNSLTPIFVILTGAVFMAAKLHVIRLLGLSYHFQVVFYYYSAKAKYPATSILFIYLLWYWLHFFMGLM
;
A
#
# COMPACT_ATOMS: atom_id res chain seq x y z
N MET A 1 11.64 25.09 15.32
CA MET A 1 11.24 23.73 15.72
C MET A 1 12.37 22.76 15.42
N SER A 2 12.73 21.85 16.33
CA SER A 2 13.71 20.82 16.01
C SER A 2 13.18 19.98 14.85
N LYS A 3 14.02 19.69 13.84
CA LYS A 3 13.62 18.90 12.67
C LYS A 3 12.96 17.57 13.07
N THR A 4 13.37 17.01 14.20
CA THR A 4 12.80 15.81 14.81
C THR A 4 11.32 15.96 15.16
N PHE A 5 10.92 17.06 15.81
CA PHE A 5 9.51 17.27 16.17
C PHE A 5 8.62 17.38 14.93
N PHE A 6 9.07 18.12 13.91
CA PHE A 6 8.33 18.27 12.66
C PHE A 6 8.16 16.93 11.92
N ASN A 7 9.20 16.09 11.91
CA ASN A 7 9.13 14.75 11.32
C ASN A 7 8.11 13.86 12.05
N TRP A 8 8.10 13.88 13.39
CA TRP A 8 7.11 13.13 14.17
C TRP A 8 5.69 13.62 13.93
N PHE A 9 5.50 14.94 13.81
CA PHE A 9 4.21 15.51 13.47
C PHE A 9 3.71 15.02 12.10
N ILE A 10 4.55 15.08 11.06
CA ILE A 10 4.21 14.53 9.74
C ILE A 10 3.87 13.04 9.83
N PHE A 11 4.65 12.26 10.59
CA PHE A 11 4.41 10.83 10.74
C PHE A 11 3.06 10.52 11.37
N ILE A 12 2.66 11.26 12.41
CA ILE A 12 1.36 11.10 13.06
C ILE A 12 0.23 11.45 12.06
N VAL A 13 0.33 12.59 11.39
CA VAL A 13 -0.66 13.01 10.38
C VAL A 13 -0.77 11.96 9.27
N LEU A 14 0.36 11.47 8.75
CA LEU A 14 0.39 10.44 7.74
C LEU A 14 -0.27 9.13 8.22
N SER A 15 -0.03 8.74 9.47
CA SER A 15 -0.64 7.55 10.08
C SER A 15 -2.16 7.68 10.17
N PHE A 16 -2.68 8.85 10.54
CA PHE A 16 -4.13 9.12 10.54
C PHE A 16 -4.72 9.10 9.12
N VAL A 17 -4.05 9.73 8.16
CA VAL A 17 -4.50 9.77 6.75
C VAL A 17 -4.56 8.36 6.17
N TRP A 18 -3.52 7.54 6.37
CA TRP A 18 -3.50 6.17 5.87
C TRP A 18 -4.44 5.24 6.63
N GLY A 19 -4.50 5.34 7.96
CA GLY A 19 -5.38 4.50 8.78
C GLY A 19 -6.86 4.76 8.50
N SER A 20 -7.26 6.03 8.39
CA SER A 20 -8.64 6.40 8.06
C SER A 20 -9.06 6.01 6.64
N SER A 21 -8.11 5.93 5.71
CA SER A 21 -8.41 5.57 4.31
C SER A 21 -9.09 4.21 4.16
N PHE A 22 -8.70 3.20 4.95
CA PHE A 22 -9.32 1.86 4.89
C PHE A 22 -10.74 1.89 5.47
N SER A 23 -10.95 2.64 6.55
CA SER A 23 -12.30 2.83 7.10
C SER A 23 -13.24 3.51 6.11
N LEU A 24 -12.77 4.58 5.45
CA LEU A 24 -13.53 5.31 4.43
C LEU A 24 -13.84 4.47 3.21
N MET A 25 -12.92 3.60 2.79
CA MET A 25 -13.17 2.65 1.71
C MET A 25 -14.31 1.70 2.06
N LYS A 26 -14.29 1.11 3.26
CA LYS A 26 -15.35 0.22 3.72
C LYS A 26 -16.71 0.91 3.76
N ILE A 27 -16.77 2.16 4.22
CA ILE A 27 -17.99 2.99 4.19
C ILE A 27 -18.44 3.24 2.74
N GLY A 28 -17.51 3.56 1.84
CA GLY A 28 -17.82 3.75 0.42
C GLY A 28 -18.40 2.50 -0.25
N LEU A 29 -17.93 1.31 0.16
CA LEU A 29 -18.42 0.02 -0.33
C LEU A 29 -19.86 -0.30 0.12
N GLU A 30 -20.44 0.42 1.08
CA GLU A 30 -21.84 0.24 1.48
C GLU A 30 -22.82 0.74 0.41
N HIS A 31 -22.37 1.65 -0.47
CA HIS A 31 -23.22 2.29 -1.48
C HIS A 31 -22.69 2.17 -2.90
N LEU A 32 -21.41 1.80 -3.08
CA LEU A 32 -20.73 1.76 -4.37
C LEU A 32 -20.02 0.43 -4.56
N SER A 33 -19.87 0.03 -5.83
CA SER A 33 -19.02 -1.12 -6.18
C SER A 33 -17.53 -0.83 -5.88
N PRO A 34 -16.72 -1.86 -5.63
CA PRO A 34 -15.28 -1.68 -5.36
C PRO A 34 -14.54 -0.97 -6.50
N TYR A 35 -14.96 -1.19 -7.74
CA TYR A 35 -14.40 -0.50 -8.91
C TYR A 35 -14.72 0.99 -8.92
N GLN A 36 -15.93 1.39 -8.50
CA GLN A 36 -16.32 2.79 -8.42
C GLN A 36 -15.56 3.52 -7.30
N VAL A 37 -15.44 2.91 -6.12
CA VAL A 37 -14.67 3.50 -5.01
C VAL A 37 -13.20 3.69 -5.40
N ALA A 38 -12.58 2.67 -6.01
CA ALA A 38 -11.22 2.75 -6.51
C ALA A 38 -11.04 3.82 -7.60
N ALA A 39 -11.96 3.87 -8.57
CA ALA A 39 -11.93 4.86 -9.65
C ALA A 39 -12.04 6.29 -9.10
N LEU A 40 -12.99 6.54 -8.19
CA LEU A 40 -13.13 7.84 -7.53
C LEU A 40 -11.84 8.24 -6.81
N ARG A 41 -11.22 7.31 -6.07
CA ARG A 41 -9.95 7.56 -5.38
C ARG A 41 -8.84 8.01 -6.34
N ILE A 42 -8.68 7.33 -7.47
CA ILE A 42 -7.66 7.67 -8.48
C ILE A 42 -7.99 8.99 -9.18
N VAL A 43 -9.24 9.21 -9.56
CA VAL A 43 -9.68 10.45 -10.22
C VAL A 43 -9.49 11.65 -9.31
N PHE A 44 -9.95 11.58 -8.06
CA PHE A 44 -9.77 12.69 -7.11
C PHE A 44 -8.31 12.94 -6.79
N SER A 45 -7.51 11.88 -6.57
CA SER A 45 -6.05 12.03 -6.37
C SER A 45 -5.39 12.72 -7.57
N GLY A 46 -5.76 12.30 -8.79
CA GLY A 46 -5.29 12.89 -10.03
C GLY A 46 -5.69 14.36 -10.17
N LEU A 47 -6.95 14.71 -9.91
CA LEU A 47 -7.44 16.10 -9.99
C LEU A 47 -6.75 17.02 -8.99
N ILE A 48 -6.54 16.56 -7.76
CA ILE A 48 -5.86 17.33 -6.72
C ILE A 48 -4.37 17.54 -7.07
N LEU A 49 -3.71 16.52 -7.62
CA LEU A 49 -2.30 16.59 -7.98
C LEU A 49 -2.06 17.30 -9.33
N LEU A 50 -3.04 17.31 -10.23
CA LEU A 50 -2.94 17.88 -11.57
C LEU A 50 -2.31 19.29 -11.62
N PRO A 51 -2.77 20.29 -10.84
CA PRO A 51 -2.20 21.64 -10.89
C PRO A 51 -0.72 21.68 -10.49
N ILE A 52 -0.30 20.81 -9.57
CA ILE A 52 1.09 20.71 -9.11
C ILE A 52 1.94 20.02 -10.18
N THR A 53 1.40 18.99 -10.83
CA THR A 53 2.12 18.17 -11.81
C THR A 53 2.30 18.89 -13.16
N ILE A 54 1.35 19.71 -13.61
CA ILE A 54 1.42 20.41 -14.91
C ILE A 54 2.73 21.23 -15.04
N GLY A 55 3.12 21.95 -13.98
CA GLY A 55 4.36 22.74 -13.97
C GLY A 55 5.64 21.90 -13.92
N SER A 56 5.56 20.68 -13.40
CA SER A 56 6.70 19.79 -13.19
C SER A 56 6.92 18.81 -14.35
N ILE A 57 5.88 18.53 -15.14
CA ILE A 57 5.92 17.58 -16.26
C ILE A 57 6.98 17.97 -17.31
N ARG A 58 7.17 19.27 -17.55
CA ARG A 58 8.18 19.78 -18.51
C ARG A 58 9.62 19.52 -18.08
N LYS A 59 9.86 19.22 -16.79
CA LYS A 59 11.18 18.89 -16.24
C LYS A 59 11.50 17.39 -16.33
N ILE A 60 10.53 16.57 -16.75
CA ILE A 60 10.71 15.11 -16.83
C ILE A 60 11.46 14.77 -18.12
N PRO A 61 12.62 14.09 -18.04
CA PRO A 61 13.34 13.66 -19.23
C PRO A 61 12.54 12.57 -19.97
N LYS A 62 12.46 12.68 -21.30
CA LYS A 62 11.56 11.86 -22.14
C LYS A 62 11.80 10.35 -21.99
N ASN A 63 13.03 9.95 -21.71
CA ASN A 63 13.42 8.55 -21.47
C ASN A 63 12.85 7.94 -20.17
N LYS A 64 12.40 8.77 -19.21
CA LYS A 64 11.84 8.30 -17.93
C LYS A 64 10.32 8.33 -17.87
N ILE A 65 9.65 8.89 -18.89
CA ILE A 65 8.18 8.99 -18.91
C ILE A 65 7.53 7.61 -18.82
N GLY A 66 8.07 6.61 -19.52
CA GLY A 66 7.56 5.24 -19.45
C GLY A 66 7.64 4.64 -18.03
N ILE A 67 8.77 4.83 -17.35
CA ILE A 67 8.97 4.34 -15.96
C ILE A 67 8.05 5.07 -14.99
N ILE A 68 7.86 6.38 -15.16
CA ILE A 68 6.97 7.18 -14.29
C ILE A 68 5.52 6.75 -14.49
N PHE A 69 5.08 6.58 -15.73
CA PHE A 69 3.75 6.08 -16.02
C PHE A 69 3.53 4.68 -15.42
N LEU A 70 4.50 3.79 -15.63
CA LEU A 70 4.47 2.44 -15.08
C LEU A 70 4.44 2.47 -13.55
N SER A 71 5.24 3.33 -12.91
CA SER A 71 5.21 3.54 -11.45
C SER A 71 3.86 4.06 -10.95
N GLY A 72 3.16 4.93 -11.68
CA GLY A 72 1.82 5.38 -11.31
C GLY A 72 0.75 4.29 -11.47
N VAL A 73 0.78 3.55 -12.59
CA VAL A 73 -0.17 2.46 -12.85
C VAL A 73 0.02 1.35 -11.82
N LEU A 74 1.25 0.93 -11.62
CA LEU A 74 1.55 -0.14 -10.69
C LEU A 74 1.46 0.35 -9.27
N GLY A 75 2.08 1.47 -8.91
CA GLY A 75 2.20 1.92 -7.53
C GLY A 75 0.95 2.56 -6.95
N SER A 76 -0.01 3.00 -7.77
CA SER A 76 -1.19 3.70 -7.28
C SER A 76 -2.48 3.16 -7.86
N LEU A 77 -2.57 3.00 -9.19
CA LEU A 77 -3.81 2.55 -9.83
C LEU A 77 -4.17 1.12 -9.41
N LEU A 78 -3.31 0.15 -9.70
CA LEU A 78 -3.57 -1.26 -9.38
C LEU A 78 -3.89 -1.48 -7.88
N PRO A 79 -3.09 -0.97 -6.93
CA PRO A 79 -3.35 -1.08 -5.51
C PRO A 79 -4.71 -0.54 -5.13
N ALA A 80 -5.10 0.63 -5.63
CA ALA A 80 -6.39 1.23 -5.28
C ALA A 80 -7.56 0.28 -5.61
N PHE A 81 -7.51 -0.39 -6.76
CA PHE A 81 -8.52 -1.40 -7.12
C PHE A 81 -8.41 -2.65 -6.27
N LEU A 82 -7.19 -3.18 -6.08
CA LEU A 82 -6.97 -4.40 -5.30
C LEU A 82 -7.41 -4.25 -3.84
N PHE A 83 -7.11 -3.11 -3.21
CA PHE A 83 -7.55 -2.81 -1.84
C PHE A 83 -9.08 -2.76 -1.75
N CYS A 84 -9.77 -2.11 -2.71
CA CYS A 84 -11.23 -2.01 -2.68
C CYS A 84 -11.89 -3.39 -2.88
N ILE A 85 -11.37 -4.20 -3.79
CA ILE A 85 -11.87 -5.57 -4.02
C ILE A 85 -11.64 -6.43 -2.78
N ALA A 86 -10.49 -6.32 -2.12
CA ALA A 86 -10.21 -7.07 -0.92
C ALA A 86 -11.13 -6.68 0.24
N GLU A 87 -11.34 -5.37 0.43
CA GLU A 87 -12.26 -4.84 1.45
C GLU A 87 -13.72 -5.21 1.23
N GLU A 88 -14.13 -5.76 0.09
CA GLU A 88 -15.45 -6.36 -0.04
C GLU A 88 -15.57 -7.61 0.85
N GLY A 89 -14.52 -8.44 0.89
CA GLY A 89 -14.48 -9.71 1.63
C GLY A 89 -13.86 -9.64 3.03
N ILE A 90 -13.16 -8.56 3.37
CA ILE A 90 -12.53 -8.36 4.69
C ILE A 90 -13.01 -7.09 5.38
N ASP A 91 -12.76 -6.95 6.68
CA ASP A 91 -12.97 -5.69 7.39
C ASP A 91 -11.75 -4.77 7.25
N SER A 92 -11.99 -3.48 7.43
CA SER A 92 -10.98 -2.43 7.30
C SER A 92 -9.83 -2.57 8.31
N ALA A 93 -10.09 -3.16 9.49
CA ALA A 93 -9.05 -3.48 10.47
C ALA A 93 -8.09 -4.57 9.96
N LEU A 94 -8.61 -5.66 9.36
CA LEU A 94 -7.76 -6.68 8.76
C LEU A 94 -7.02 -6.12 7.54
N ALA A 95 -7.68 -5.35 6.68
CA ALA A 95 -7.05 -4.72 5.51
C ALA A 95 -5.83 -3.86 5.91
N GLY A 96 -5.98 -2.99 6.91
CA GLY A 96 -4.89 -2.16 7.43
C GLY A 96 -3.76 -2.97 8.09
N THR A 97 -4.11 -4.05 8.78
CA THR A 97 -3.12 -4.96 9.40
C THR A 97 -2.32 -5.70 8.32
N LEU A 98 -2.97 -6.19 7.27
CA LEU A 98 -2.30 -6.81 6.12
C LEU A 98 -1.39 -5.82 5.39
N ASN A 99 -1.81 -4.56 5.24
CA ASN A 99 -0.96 -3.51 4.67
C ASN A 99 0.30 -3.24 5.51
N SER A 100 0.24 -3.47 6.83
CA SER A 100 1.41 -3.34 7.73
C SER A 100 2.48 -4.40 7.49
N LEU A 101 2.18 -5.45 6.71
CA LEU A 101 3.18 -6.40 6.21
C LEU A 101 4.01 -5.84 5.05
N THR A 102 3.67 -4.68 4.49
CA THR A 102 4.41 -4.08 3.37
C THR A 102 5.94 -3.97 3.63
N PRO A 103 6.41 -3.45 4.77
CA PRO A 103 7.84 -3.32 5.05
C PRO A 103 8.59 -4.67 5.08
N ILE A 104 7.88 -5.74 5.43
CA ILE A 104 8.44 -7.10 5.44
C ILE A 104 8.84 -7.51 4.03
N PHE A 105 7.91 -7.33 3.09
CA PHE A 105 8.16 -7.65 1.70
C PHE A 105 9.25 -6.75 1.12
N VAL A 106 9.29 -5.47 1.49
CA VAL A 106 10.38 -4.55 1.10
C VAL A 106 11.76 -5.03 1.56
N ILE A 107 11.87 -5.54 2.79
CA ILE A 107 13.15 -6.08 3.30
C ILE A 107 13.54 -7.35 2.54
N LEU A 108 12.58 -8.24 2.28
CA LEU A 108 12.83 -9.50 1.56
C LEU A 108 13.25 -9.25 0.11
N THR A 109 12.53 -8.40 -0.62
CA THR A 109 12.86 -8.03 -1.99
C THR A 109 14.18 -7.25 -2.06
N GLY A 110 14.44 -6.33 -1.13
CA GLY A 110 15.72 -5.62 -1.03
C GLY A 110 16.91 -6.57 -0.81
N ALA A 111 16.73 -7.64 -0.04
CA ALA A 111 17.75 -8.67 0.12
C ALA A 111 17.99 -9.48 -1.16
N VAL A 112 16.92 -9.80 -1.91
CA VAL A 112 17.00 -10.58 -3.15
C VAL A 112 17.59 -9.76 -4.32
N PHE A 113 17.11 -8.55 -4.55
CA PHE A 113 17.47 -7.73 -5.71
C PHE A 113 18.69 -6.84 -5.47
N MET A 114 18.88 -6.34 -4.25
CA MET A 114 19.97 -5.39 -3.94
C MET A 114 21.09 -6.03 -3.11
N ALA A 115 21.05 -7.35 -2.87
CA ALA A 115 21.99 -8.08 -2.00
C ALA A 115 22.19 -7.41 -0.62
N ALA A 116 21.14 -6.76 -0.11
CA ALA A 116 21.22 -6.02 1.15
C ALA A 116 21.46 -6.98 2.33
N LYS A 117 22.39 -6.63 3.23
CA LYS A 117 22.66 -7.45 4.43
C LYS A 117 21.43 -7.52 5.33
N LEU A 118 20.90 -8.72 5.50
CA LEU A 118 19.80 -9.00 6.42
C LEU A 118 20.31 -9.04 7.85
N HIS A 119 19.84 -8.12 8.69
CA HIS A 119 20.11 -8.13 10.12
C HIS A 119 19.15 -9.08 10.84
N VAL A 120 19.66 -9.96 11.71
CA VAL A 120 18.88 -10.97 12.45
C VAL A 120 17.72 -10.34 13.25
N ILE A 121 17.94 -9.13 13.81
CA ILE A 121 16.90 -8.38 14.54
C ILE A 121 15.70 -8.05 13.63
N ARG A 122 15.93 -7.76 12.35
CA ARG A 122 14.85 -7.50 11.39
C ARG A 122 14.07 -8.79 11.11
N LEU A 123 14.76 -9.93 10.97
CA LEU A 123 14.16 -11.26 10.77
C LEU A 123 13.29 -11.71 11.98
N LEU A 124 13.69 -11.35 13.20
CA LEU A 124 12.89 -11.63 14.41
C LEU A 124 11.64 -10.74 14.49
N GLY A 125 11.75 -9.45 14.14
CA GLY A 125 10.57 -8.58 14.04
C GLY A 125 9.58 -9.03 12.97
N LEU A 126 10.11 -9.49 11.84
CA LEU A 126 9.40 -10.11 10.72
C LEU A 126 8.56 -11.33 11.17
N SER A 127 9.18 -12.27 11.88
CA SER A 127 8.50 -13.49 12.33
C SER A 127 7.42 -13.20 13.37
N TYR A 128 7.69 -12.28 14.32
CA TYR A 128 6.69 -11.86 15.30
C TYR A 128 5.46 -11.21 14.62
N HIS A 129 5.67 -10.31 13.67
CA HIS A 129 4.57 -9.65 12.99
C HIS A 129 3.73 -10.62 12.15
N PHE A 130 4.36 -11.58 11.47
CA PHE A 130 3.67 -12.66 10.76
C PHE A 130 2.79 -13.51 11.70
N GLN A 131 3.29 -13.85 12.89
CA GLN A 131 2.52 -14.61 13.88
C GLN A 131 1.28 -13.86 14.36
N VAL A 132 1.40 -12.55 14.60
CA VAL A 132 0.27 -11.69 15.01
C VAL A 132 -0.81 -11.66 13.93
N VAL A 133 -0.41 -11.48 12.66
CA VAL A 133 -1.37 -11.50 11.55
C VAL A 133 -2.04 -12.86 11.40
N PHE A 134 -1.27 -13.95 11.47
CA PHE A 134 -1.79 -15.30 11.37
C PHE A 134 -2.79 -15.62 12.49
N TYR A 135 -2.48 -15.21 13.72
CA TYR A 135 -3.39 -15.36 14.86
C TYR A 135 -4.67 -14.55 14.66
N TYR A 136 -4.58 -13.28 14.24
CA TYR A 136 -5.73 -12.42 13.99
C TYR A 136 -6.62 -12.96 12.86
N TYR A 137 -6.02 -13.50 11.80
CA TYR A 137 -6.75 -14.17 10.71
C TYR A 137 -7.46 -15.44 11.19
N SER A 138 -6.75 -16.30 11.93
CA SER A 138 -7.28 -17.58 12.43
C SER A 138 -8.40 -17.40 13.46
N ALA A 139 -8.35 -16.32 14.25
CA ALA A 139 -9.40 -15.98 15.21
C ALA A 139 -10.74 -15.59 14.54
N LYS A 140 -10.71 -15.22 13.26
CA LYS A 140 -11.90 -14.84 12.49
C LYS A 140 -12.11 -15.82 11.35
N ALA A 141 -12.79 -16.93 11.67
CA ALA A 141 -13.10 -18.05 10.78
C ALA A 141 -14.08 -17.74 9.61
N LYS A 142 -14.18 -16.48 9.17
CA LYS A 142 -15.21 -16.00 8.23
C LYS A 142 -14.63 -15.44 6.92
N TYR A 143 -13.31 -15.46 6.74
CA TYR A 143 -12.66 -14.80 5.61
C TYR A 143 -12.48 -15.73 4.40
N PRO A 144 -13.00 -15.34 3.21
CA PRO A 144 -12.87 -16.13 1.98
C PRO A 144 -11.44 -16.19 1.42
N ALA A 145 -11.18 -17.11 0.49
CA ALA A 145 -9.88 -17.30 -0.18
C ALA A 145 -9.33 -16.05 -0.90
N THR A 146 -10.19 -15.07 -1.18
CA THR A 146 -9.80 -13.75 -1.71
C THR A 146 -8.88 -12.97 -0.77
N SER A 147 -8.95 -13.19 0.55
CA SER A 147 -8.02 -12.59 1.52
C SER A 147 -6.58 -13.09 1.35
N ILE A 148 -6.42 -14.37 1.02
CA ILE A 148 -5.12 -14.99 0.74
C ILE A 148 -4.59 -14.48 -0.61
N LEU A 149 -5.48 -14.39 -1.61
CA LEU A 149 -5.15 -13.82 -2.91
C LEU A 149 -4.70 -12.36 -2.79
N PHE A 150 -5.28 -11.60 -1.87
CA PHE A 150 -4.86 -10.23 -1.55
C PHE A 150 -3.44 -10.18 -0.96
N ILE A 151 -3.09 -11.09 -0.05
CA ILE A 151 -1.71 -11.21 0.48
C ILE A 151 -0.71 -11.53 -0.65
N TYR A 152 -1.06 -12.46 -1.54
CA TYR A 152 -0.24 -12.79 -2.70
C TYR A 152 -0.13 -11.61 -3.68
N LEU A 153 -1.22 -10.88 -3.91
CA LEU A 153 -1.23 -9.71 -4.78
C LEU A 153 -0.41 -8.55 -4.20
N LEU A 154 -0.48 -8.33 -2.88
CA LEU A 154 0.36 -7.35 -2.19
C LEU A 154 1.84 -7.74 -2.27
N TRP A 155 2.14 -9.04 -2.15
CA TRP A 155 3.48 -9.60 -2.34
C TRP A 155 4.00 -9.42 -3.77
N TYR A 156 3.23 -9.78 -4.79
CA TYR A 156 3.57 -9.58 -6.21
C TYR A 156 3.74 -8.10 -6.54
N TRP A 157 2.86 -7.25 -6.01
CA TRP A 157 2.92 -5.81 -6.19
C TRP A 157 4.22 -5.21 -5.63
N LEU A 158 4.64 -5.64 -4.44
CA LEU A 158 5.88 -5.20 -3.81
C LEU A 158 7.14 -5.72 -4.52
N HIS A 159 7.08 -6.96 -5.00
CA HIS A 159 8.15 -7.57 -5.79
C HIS A 159 8.36 -6.82 -7.11
N PHE A 160 7.28 -6.37 -7.75
CA PHE A 160 7.35 -5.68 -9.03
C PHE A 160 7.72 -4.20 -8.91
N PHE A 161 7.20 -3.50 -7.89
CA PHE A 161 7.52 -2.08 -7.67
C PHE A 161 9.01 -1.86 -7.37
N MET A 162 9.67 -2.81 -6.71
CA MET A 162 11.11 -2.73 -6.40
C MET A 162 12.02 -3.21 -7.53
N GLY A 163 11.55 -4.08 -8.43
CA GLY A 163 12.31 -4.43 -9.64
C GLY A 163 12.43 -3.29 -10.66
N LEU A 164 11.66 -2.21 -10.48
CA LEU A 164 11.63 -1.03 -11.36
C LEU A 164 12.44 0.18 -10.82
N MET A 165 12.88 0.14 -9.55
CA MET A 165 13.70 1.19 -8.92
C MET A 165 15.19 0.85 -8.97
#